data_AF-A0A355SC51-F1
#
_entry.id   AF-A0A355SC51-F1
#
_cell.length_a   1.000
_cell.length_b   1.000
_cell.length_c   1.000
_cell.angle_alpha   90.00
_cell.angle_beta   90.00
_cell.angle_gamma   90.00
#
_symmetry.space_group_name_H-M   'P 1'
#
loop_
_entity.id
_entity.type
_entity.pdbx_description
1 polymer ?
#
loop_
_entity_poly.entity_id
_entity_poly.type
_entity_poly.pdbx_seq_one_letter_code
_entity_poly.pdbx_strand_id
1 'polypeptide(L)'
;MKILVINCGSSSLKYQLIDMDGEIVLAKGLVERIGIKGSKLTHKPTGKEKVEIDMFIPDHKTGIKMVLDELVDKKHGVIDSMSEISAVGHRVLHGGDKYTESVLITPDVMNAVKVCAALAPLHNPASITGINACKALMPDTPMTIVFDTAFHQTMPDYAYMYALPYELYEKYAIRRYGFHGTSHRYVSHEAAKMLN
;
A
#
# COMPACT_ATOMS: atom_id res chain seq x y z
N MET A 1 12.80 -14.60 2.38
CA MET A 1 12.29 -13.83 1.21
C MET A 1 12.01 -12.39 1.66
N LYS A 2 12.49 -11.34 0.97
CA LYS A 2 12.31 -9.95 1.46
C LYS A 2 11.21 -9.22 0.69
N ILE A 3 10.20 -8.69 1.40
CA ILE A 3 9.02 -8.03 0.83
C ILE A 3 9.00 -6.55 1.23
N LEU A 4 8.97 -5.67 0.23
CA LEU A 4 8.77 -4.24 0.44
C LEU A 4 7.27 -3.93 0.45
N VAL A 5 6.74 -3.51 1.59
CA VAL A 5 5.33 -3.09 1.73
C VAL A 5 5.25 -1.58 1.60
N ILE A 6 4.35 -1.09 0.75
CA ILE A 6 4.18 0.34 0.46
C ILE A 6 2.72 0.77 0.68
N ASN A 7 2.56 1.89 1.38
CA ASN A 7 1.29 2.56 1.58
C ASN A 7 1.44 4.05 1.21
N CYS A 8 0.95 4.40 0.02
CA CYS A 8 0.98 5.77 -0.50
C CYS A 8 -0.29 6.53 -0.13
N GLY A 9 -0.13 7.66 0.54
CA GLY A 9 -1.15 8.70 0.66
C GLY A 9 -0.91 9.84 -0.33
N SER A 10 -1.80 10.83 -0.37
CA SER A 10 -1.71 11.97 -1.29
C SER A 10 -0.40 12.77 -1.15
N SER A 11 0.12 12.93 0.07
CA SER A 11 1.35 13.68 0.36
C SER A 11 2.33 12.92 1.26
N SER A 12 2.17 11.60 1.39
CA SER A 12 3.04 10.76 2.20
C SER A 12 3.20 9.36 1.63
N LEU A 13 4.26 8.69 2.05
CA LEU A 13 4.54 7.30 1.73
C LEU A 13 5.09 6.60 2.96
N LYS A 14 4.39 5.59 3.45
CA LYS A 14 4.88 4.69 4.49
C LYS A 14 5.41 3.42 3.83
N TYR A 15 6.49 2.88 4.38
CA TYR A 15 7.01 1.59 3.93
C TYR A 15 7.55 0.74 5.07
N GLN A 16 7.63 -0.55 4.81
CA GLN A 16 8.40 -1.51 5.59
C GLN A 16 9.08 -2.50 4.65
N LEU A 17 10.32 -2.89 4.95
CA LEU A 17 10.95 -4.06 4.36
C LEU A 17 10.91 -5.19 5.38
N ILE A 18 10.31 -6.31 5.01
CA ILE A 18 10.05 -7.44 5.90
C ILE A 18 10.76 -8.67 5.35
N ASP A 19 11.52 -9.37 6.19
CA ASP A 19 12.00 -10.71 5.87
C ASP A 19 10.95 -11.74 6.27
N MET A 20 10.37 -12.39 5.28
CA MET A 20 9.29 -13.36 5.45
C MET A 20 9.76 -14.72 5.96
N ASP A 21 11.07 -15.01 6.00
CA ASP A 21 11.54 -16.29 6.54
C ASP A 21 11.36 -16.35 8.07
N GLY A 22 11.30 -15.20 8.74
CA GLY A 22 11.00 -15.07 10.17
C GLY A 22 9.96 -14.01 10.52
N GLU A 23 9.29 -13.44 9.51
CA GLU A 23 8.36 -12.30 9.63
C GLU A 23 8.97 -11.08 10.38
N ILE A 24 10.25 -10.81 10.14
CA ILE A 24 11.01 -9.77 10.83
C ILE A 24 11.00 -8.48 10.02
N VAL A 25 10.61 -7.36 10.66
CA VAL A 25 10.77 -6.03 10.05
C VAL A 25 12.25 -5.67 10.02
N LEU A 26 12.85 -5.59 8.83
CA LEU A 26 14.25 -5.17 8.63
C LEU A 26 14.39 -3.65 8.73
N ALA A 27 13.46 -2.92 8.11
CA ALA A 27 13.40 -1.47 8.20
C ALA A 27 11.97 -0.97 8.04
N LYS A 28 11.69 0.21 8.59
CA LYS A 28 10.45 0.95 8.33
C LYS A 28 10.73 2.43 8.18
N GLY A 29 9.86 3.13 7.46
CA GLY A 29 10.02 4.56 7.33
C GLY A 29 8.79 5.28 6.80
N LEU A 30 8.94 6.59 6.73
CA LEU A 30 7.92 7.53 6.32
C LEU A 30 8.57 8.64 5.50
N VAL A 31 8.09 8.83 4.28
CA VAL A 31 8.24 10.06 3.52
C VAL A 31 7.00 10.91 3.78
N GLU A 32 7.20 12.14 4.22
CA GLU A 32 6.10 13.06 4.54
C GLU A 32 6.24 14.39 3.79
N ARG A 33 5.09 15.05 3.61
CA ARG A 33 4.98 16.36 2.95
C ARG A 33 5.56 16.36 1.53
N ILE A 34 5.30 15.29 0.77
CA ILE A 34 5.64 15.18 -0.66
C ILE A 34 4.92 16.30 -1.42
N GLY A 35 5.66 17.02 -2.26
CA GLY A 35 5.20 18.18 -3.01
C GLY A 35 5.06 19.47 -2.17
N ILE A 36 5.40 19.44 -0.88
CA ILE A 36 5.17 20.53 0.08
C ILE A 36 6.49 20.93 0.73
N LYS A 37 6.70 22.23 0.97
CA LYS A 37 7.89 22.72 1.69
C LYS A 37 8.06 22.01 3.04
N GLY A 38 9.31 21.64 3.35
CA GLY A 38 9.66 20.85 4.53
C GLY A 38 9.34 19.37 4.37
N SER A 39 9.46 18.83 3.16
CA SER A 39 9.43 17.38 2.97
C SER A 39 10.56 16.70 3.73
N LYS A 40 10.31 15.48 4.17
CA LYS A 40 11.22 14.73 5.02
C LYS A 40 11.10 13.24 4.76
N LEU A 41 12.22 12.55 4.74
CA LEU A 41 12.29 11.10 4.89
C LEU A 41 12.77 10.77 6.31
N THR A 42 12.01 9.94 7.02
CA THR A 42 12.43 9.28 8.24
C THR A 42 12.62 7.79 7.97
N HIS A 43 13.84 7.30 8.13
CA HIS A 43 14.19 5.88 8.02
C HIS A 43 14.57 5.31 9.38
N LYS A 44 14.06 4.11 9.66
CA LYS A 44 14.26 3.39 10.92
C LYS A 44 14.67 1.94 10.59
N PRO A 45 15.97 1.69 10.39
CA PRO A 45 16.49 0.33 10.25
C PRO A 45 16.44 -0.37 11.61
N THR A 46 16.13 -1.66 11.61
CA THR A 46 16.10 -2.45 12.84
C THR A 46 17.51 -2.66 13.36
N GLY A 47 17.73 -2.35 14.65
CA GLY A 47 19.03 -2.50 15.30
C GLY A 47 20.05 -1.41 14.96
N LYS A 48 19.68 -0.34 14.24
CA LYS A 48 20.56 0.82 14.02
C LYS A 48 19.84 2.14 14.35
N GLU A 49 20.60 3.22 14.36
CA GLU A 49 20.09 4.57 14.60
C GLU A 49 19.10 5.02 13.52
N LYS A 50 18.13 5.83 13.95
CA LYS A 50 17.17 6.46 13.05
C LYS A 50 17.87 7.51 12.18
N VAL A 51 17.52 7.56 10.91
CA VAL A 51 18.00 8.56 9.95
C VAL A 51 16.85 9.50 9.57
N GLU A 52 17.15 10.79 9.53
CA GLU A 52 16.24 11.84 9.09
C GLU A 52 16.90 12.65 7.99
N ILE A 53 16.22 12.78 6.86
CA ILE A 53 16.70 13.52 5.69
C ILE A 53 15.66 14.59 5.37
N ASP A 54 16.00 15.83 5.69
CA ASP A 54 15.21 17.02 5.36
C ASP A 54 15.62 17.53 3.98
N MET A 55 14.80 17.26 2.97
CA MET A 55 15.00 17.73 1.60
C MET A 55 13.66 17.89 0.89
N PHE A 56 13.58 18.77 -0.10
CA PHE A 56 12.35 18.91 -0.88
C PHE A 56 12.12 17.66 -1.74
N ILE A 57 10.94 17.04 -1.61
CA ILE A 57 10.57 15.82 -2.33
C ILE A 57 9.39 16.17 -3.24
N PRO A 58 9.61 16.40 -4.54
CA PRO A 58 8.59 16.96 -5.43
C PRO A 58 7.44 15.99 -5.73
N ASP A 59 7.72 14.69 -5.75
CA ASP A 59 6.75 13.65 -6.12
C ASP A 59 7.05 12.30 -5.44
N HIS A 60 6.10 11.36 -5.54
CA HIS A 60 6.26 10.02 -4.98
C HIS A 60 7.38 9.22 -5.66
N LYS A 61 7.72 9.49 -6.92
CA LYS A 61 8.82 8.79 -7.60
C LYS A 61 10.14 9.10 -6.92
N THR A 62 10.38 10.38 -6.62
CA THR A 62 11.55 10.84 -5.88
C THR A 62 11.54 10.29 -4.46
N GLY A 63 10.39 10.33 -3.78
CA GLY A 63 10.23 9.76 -2.44
C GLY A 63 10.54 8.25 -2.39
N ILE A 64 10.03 7.47 -3.35
CA ILE A 64 10.33 6.03 -3.45
C ILE A 64 11.80 5.81 -3.74
N LYS A 65 12.39 6.56 -4.69
CA LYS A 65 13.82 6.45 -4.98
C LYS A 65 14.66 6.67 -3.72
N MET A 66 14.35 7.70 -2.93
CA MET A 66 15.05 7.95 -1.67
C MET A 66 14.90 6.79 -0.67
N VAL A 67 13.70 6.21 -0.57
CA VAL A 67 13.49 5.01 0.26
C VAL A 67 14.37 3.86 -0.21
N LEU A 68 14.45 3.62 -1.51
CA LEU A 68 15.28 2.55 -2.08
C LEU A 68 16.76 2.79 -1.85
N ASP A 69 17.23 4.02 -2.08
CA ASP A 69 18.63 4.42 -1.84
C ASP A 69 19.01 4.20 -0.37
N GLU A 70 18.10 4.55 0.55
CA GLU A 70 18.29 4.40 1.99
C GLU A 70 18.32 2.93 2.44
N LEU A 71 17.52 2.06 1.82
CA LEU A 71 17.52 0.63 2.12
C LEU A 71 18.85 -0.05 1.77
N VAL A 72 19.58 0.46 0.76
CA VAL A 72 20.89 -0.05 0.31
C VAL A 72 22.08 0.79 0.80
N ASP A 73 21.85 1.77 1.67
CA ASP A 73 22.94 2.61 2.17
C ASP A 73 23.97 1.80 2.96
N LYS A 74 25.25 2.14 2.80
CA LYS A 74 26.36 1.38 3.42
C LYS A 74 26.40 1.47 4.94
N LYS A 75 25.86 2.53 5.53
CA LYS A 75 25.85 2.77 6.98
C LYS A 75 24.53 2.31 7.59
N HIS A 76 23.42 2.79 7.04
CA HIS A 76 22.09 2.63 7.64
C HIS A 76 21.15 1.71 6.85
N GLY A 77 21.54 1.26 5.65
CA GLY A 77 20.80 0.26 4.88
C GLY A 77 20.70 -1.10 5.56
N VAL A 78 19.80 -1.93 5.05
CA VAL A 78 19.45 -3.25 5.61
C VAL A 78 19.55 -4.37 4.59
N ILE A 79 19.94 -4.04 3.35
CA ILE A 79 20.22 -4.93 2.23
C ILE A 79 21.44 -4.36 1.48
N ASP A 80 22.21 -5.21 0.82
CA ASP A 80 23.38 -4.80 0.03
C ASP A 80 22.99 -4.32 -1.36
N SER A 81 21.85 -4.82 -1.88
CA SER A 81 21.39 -4.50 -3.23
C SER A 81 19.88 -4.56 -3.38
N MET A 82 19.37 -3.80 -4.35
CA MET A 82 17.95 -3.79 -4.73
C MET A 82 17.41 -5.15 -5.19
N SER A 83 18.28 -6.02 -5.72
CA SER A 83 17.92 -7.39 -6.12
C SER A 83 17.50 -8.29 -4.96
N GLU A 84 17.78 -7.90 -3.72
CA GLU A 84 17.31 -8.65 -2.55
C GLU A 84 15.81 -8.46 -2.27
N ILE A 85 15.20 -7.41 -2.81
CA ILE A 85 13.76 -7.19 -2.68
C ILE A 85 13.03 -8.14 -3.64
N SER A 86 12.46 -9.20 -3.07
CA SER A 86 11.84 -10.29 -3.82
C SER A 86 10.48 -9.92 -4.41
N ALA A 87 9.72 -9.05 -3.73
CA ALA A 87 8.45 -8.52 -4.24
C ALA A 87 8.05 -7.20 -3.55
N VAL A 88 7.08 -6.49 -4.13
CA VAL A 88 6.49 -5.28 -3.54
C VAL A 88 4.98 -5.47 -3.31
N GLY A 89 4.52 -5.26 -2.08
CA GLY A 89 3.09 -5.26 -1.74
C GLY A 89 2.56 -3.84 -1.60
N HIS A 90 1.50 -3.50 -2.34
CA HIS A 90 0.88 -2.18 -2.29
C HIS A 90 -0.48 -2.20 -1.60
N ARG A 91 -0.70 -1.27 -0.67
CA ARG A 91 -2.05 -0.98 -0.18
C ARG A 91 -2.81 -0.14 -1.20
N VAL A 92 -4.01 -0.60 -1.57
CA VAL A 92 -4.98 0.17 -2.35
C VAL A 92 -6.29 0.24 -1.57
N LEU A 93 -6.90 1.42 -1.50
CA LEU A 93 -8.12 1.58 -0.69
C LEU A 93 -9.29 0.80 -1.33
N HIS A 94 -9.59 1.07 -2.59
CA HIS A 94 -10.82 0.60 -3.23
C HIS A 94 -10.55 -0.31 -4.42
N GLY A 95 -11.03 -1.56 -4.34
CA GLY A 95 -11.00 -2.55 -5.42
C GLY A 95 -12.32 -2.71 -6.16
N GLY A 96 -13.38 -2.05 -5.67
CA GLY A 96 -14.73 -2.18 -6.22
C GLY A 96 -15.39 -3.46 -5.70
N ASP A 97 -16.32 -3.99 -6.48
CA ASP A 97 -16.91 -5.32 -6.34
C ASP A 97 -16.08 -6.41 -7.03
N LYS A 98 -15.27 -6.03 -8.02
CA LYS A 98 -14.46 -6.97 -8.83
C LYS A 98 -13.36 -7.69 -8.04
N TYR A 99 -12.67 -7.01 -7.12
CA TYR A 99 -11.56 -7.61 -6.39
C TYR A 99 -11.88 -7.80 -4.92
N THR A 100 -12.06 -9.06 -4.54
CA THR A 100 -12.42 -9.50 -3.18
C THR A 100 -11.23 -10.10 -2.43
N GLU A 101 -10.07 -10.20 -3.07
CA GLU A 101 -8.83 -10.74 -2.51
C GLU A 101 -7.60 -9.97 -3.03
N SER A 102 -6.42 -10.34 -2.54
CA SER A 102 -5.16 -9.72 -2.99
C SER A 102 -4.74 -10.31 -4.33
N VAL A 103 -4.21 -9.48 -5.24
CA VAL A 103 -3.92 -9.90 -6.63
C VAL A 103 -2.56 -9.42 -7.11
N LEU A 104 -1.95 -10.16 -8.04
CA LEU A 104 -0.80 -9.70 -8.80
C LEU A 104 -1.17 -8.52 -9.69
N ILE A 105 -0.26 -7.56 -9.86
CA ILE A 105 -0.52 -6.38 -10.68
C ILE A 105 -0.41 -6.73 -12.17
N THR A 106 -1.53 -6.65 -12.88
CA THR A 106 -1.62 -6.71 -14.35
C THR A 106 -2.16 -5.40 -14.93
N PRO A 107 -2.11 -5.18 -16.26
CA PRO A 107 -2.78 -4.04 -16.89
C PRO A 107 -4.27 -3.94 -16.55
N ASP A 108 -4.99 -5.07 -16.51
CA ASP A 108 -6.42 -5.12 -16.18
C ASP A 108 -6.72 -4.76 -14.73
N VAL A 109 -5.86 -5.22 -13.81
CA VAL A 109 -5.93 -4.81 -12.40
C VAL A 109 -5.73 -3.30 -12.28
N MET A 110 -4.71 -2.75 -12.93
CA MET A 110 -4.45 -1.30 -12.90
C MET A 110 -5.60 -0.49 -13.51
N ASN A 111 -6.22 -0.97 -14.59
CA ASN A 111 -7.37 -0.31 -15.18
C ASN A 111 -8.56 -0.26 -14.21
N ALA A 112 -8.87 -1.37 -13.54
CA ALA A 112 -9.94 -1.41 -12.56
C ALA A 112 -9.67 -0.53 -11.34
N VAL A 113 -8.41 -0.42 -10.87
CA VAL A 113 -8.04 0.54 -9.80
C VAL A 113 -8.27 1.99 -10.25
N LYS A 114 -7.97 2.32 -11.52
CA LYS A 114 -8.25 3.64 -12.11
C LYS A 114 -9.74 3.94 -12.18
N VAL A 115 -10.57 2.98 -12.61
CA VAL A 115 -12.04 3.12 -12.59
C VAL A 115 -12.54 3.36 -11.16
N CYS A 116 -12.04 2.59 -10.19
CA CYS A 116 -12.37 2.75 -8.78
C CYS A 116 -11.86 4.07 -8.16
N ALA A 117 -11.04 4.86 -8.86
CA ALA A 117 -10.65 6.18 -8.37
C ALA A 117 -11.85 7.13 -8.24
N ALA A 118 -12.94 6.91 -9.00
CA ALA A 118 -14.19 7.65 -8.78
C ALA A 118 -14.81 7.38 -7.40
N LEU A 119 -14.62 6.17 -6.85
CA LEU A 119 -15.12 5.76 -5.53
C LEU A 119 -14.16 6.14 -4.39
N ALA A 120 -12.86 6.32 -4.69
CA ALA A 120 -11.82 6.67 -3.73
C ALA A 120 -10.87 7.76 -4.25
N PRO A 121 -11.39 8.97 -4.58
CA PRO A 121 -10.65 10.00 -5.31
C PRO A 121 -9.43 10.53 -4.56
N LEU A 122 -9.42 10.47 -3.23
CA LEU A 122 -8.30 10.94 -2.41
C LEU A 122 -7.23 9.87 -2.15
N HIS A 123 -7.47 8.61 -2.53
CA HIS A 123 -6.60 7.49 -2.15
C HIS A 123 -6.09 6.70 -3.36
N ASN A 124 -6.99 6.20 -4.21
CA ASN A 124 -6.59 5.36 -5.34
C ASN A 124 -5.61 6.07 -6.29
N PRO A 125 -5.75 7.37 -6.61
CA PRO A 125 -4.75 8.08 -7.41
C PRO A 125 -3.35 8.06 -6.78
N ALA A 126 -3.24 8.23 -5.47
CA ALA A 126 -1.95 8.16 -4.76
C ALA A 126 -1.35 6.74 -4.80
N SER A 127 -2.18 5.71 -4.61
CA SER A 127 -1.73 4.32 -4.76
C SER A 127 -1.24 4.02 -6.18
N ILE A 128 -1.97 4.47 -7.21
CA ILE A 128 -1.56 4.30 -8.63
C ILE A 128 -0.21 4.96 -8.87
N THR A 129 -0.01 6.18 -8.38
CA THR A 129 1.26 6.90 -8.49
C THR A 129 2.40 6.13 -7.83
N GLY A 130 2.18 5.60 -6.62
CA GLY A 130 3.16 4.76 -5.93
C GLY A 130 3.52 3.49 -6.70
N ILE A 131 2.52 2.77 -7.21
CA ILE A 131 2.72 1.56 -8.02
C ILE A 131 3.52 1.86 -9.28
N ASN A 132 3.17 2.93 -10.00
CA ASN A 132 3.87 3.30 -11.24
C ASN A 132 5.32 3.72 -10.96
N ALA A 133 5.57 4.42 -9.86
CA ALA A 133 6.92 4.76 -9.44
C ALA A 133 7.75 3.52 -9.11
N CYS A 134 7.19 2.54 -8.39
CA CYS A 134 7.86 1.27 -8.15
C CYS A 134 8.12 0.51 -9.45
N LYS A 135 7.15 0.41 -10.36
CA LYS A 135 7.35 -0.24 -11.68
C LYS A 135 8.48 0.40 -12.49
N ALA A 136 8.63 1.72 -12.40
CA ALA A 136 9.70 2.43 -13.10
C ALA A 136 11.09 2.21 -12.47
N LEU A 137 11.16 1.99 -11.15
CA LEU A 137 12.42 1.84 -10.41
C LEU A 137 12.84 0.37 -10.24
N MET A 138 11.88 -0.55 -10.29
CA MET A 138 12.03 -1.99 -10.04
C MET A 138 11.22 -2.79 -11.07
N PRO A 139 11.55 -2.69 -12.37
CA PRO A 139 10.70 -3.19 -13.46
C PRO A 139 10.48 -4.71 -13.43
N ASP A 140 11.47 -5.47 -12.95
CA ASP A 140 11.44 -6.93 -12.93
C ASP A 140 10.94 -7.51 -11.61
N THR A 141 10.68 -6.67 -10.60
CA THR A 141 10.21 -7.13 -9.29
C THR A 141 8.70 -7.36 -9.33
N PRO A 142 8.20 -8.55 -8.94
CA PRO A 142 6.78 -8.83 -8.90
C PRO A 142 6.08 -7.93 -7.86
N MET A 143 4.87 -7.47 -8.20
CA MET A 143 4.10 -6.56 -7.36
C MET A 143 2.69 -7.07 -7.15
N THR A 144 2.17 -6.87 -5.95
CA THR A 144 0.79 -7.22 -5.57
C THR A 144 0.03 -6.01 -5.06
N ILE A 145 -1.30 -6.08 -5.14
CA ILE A 145 -2.21 -5.15 -4.48
C ILE A 145 -3.00 -5.89 -3.41
N VAL A 146 -3.09 -5.28 -2.24
CA VAL A 146 -3.97 -5.68 -1.15
C VAL A 146 -5.02 -4.59 -0.96
N PHE A 147 -6.29 -4.94 -1.17
CA PHE A 147 -7.39 -4.00 -1.11
C PHE A 147 -7.99 -3.88 0.31
N ASP A 148 -8.20 -2.65 0.78
CA ASP A 148 -8.88 -2.40 2.07
C ASP A 148 -10.36 -2.84 2.05
N THR A 149 -10.96 -2.95 0.87
CA THR A 149 -12.35 -3.35 0.66
C THR A 149 -12.56 -4.86 0.65
N ALA A 150 -11.51 -5.65 0.40
CA ALA A 150 -11.59 -7.10 0.16
C ALA A 150 -12.25 -7.89 1.29
N PHE A 151 -11.82 -7.66 2.54
CA PHE A 151 -12.33 -8.40 3.71
C PHE A 151 -13.84 -8.29 3.91
N HIS A 152 -14.43 -7.19 3.46
CA HIS A 152 -15.84 -6.86 3.70
C HIS A 152 -16.77 -7.37 2.61
N GLN A 153 -16.24 -8.02 1.55
CA GLN A 153 -17.04 -8.48 0.41
C GLN A 153 -17.97 -9.65 0.73
N THR A 154 -17.85 -10.23 1.92
CA THR A 154 -18.75 -11.27 2.44
C THR A 154 -20.00 -10.71 3.12
N MET A 155 -20.14 -9.38 3.22
CA MET A 155 -21.39 -8.77 3.70
C MET A 155 -22.56 -9.20 2.80
N PRO A 156 -23.71 -9.63 3.38
CA PRO A 156 -24.91 -9.95 2.60
C PRO A 156 -25.59 -8.68 2.07
N ASP A 157 -26.46 -8.85 1.07
CA ASP A 157 -27.16 -7.77 0.37
C ASP A 157 -27.94 -6.83 1.28
N TYR A 158 -28.69 -7.36 2.23
CA TYR A 158 -29.43 -6.58 3.21
C TYR A 158 -28.54 -5.71 4.12
N ALA A 159 -27.23 -5.99 4.19
CA ALA A 159 -26.28 -5.23 4.99
C ALA A 159 -25.48 -4.21 4.16
N TYR A 160 -25.21 -4.51 2.88
CA TYR A 160 -24.47 -3.59 2.02
C TYR A 160 -25.35 -2.65 1.20
N MET A 161 -26.61 -3.01 0.95
CA MET A 161 -27.53 -2.17 0.21
C MET A 161 -28.05 -1.02 1.07
N TYR A 162 -28.13 0.16 0.46
CA TYR A 162 -28.79 1.31 1.08
C TYR A 162 -30.27 1.33 0.70
N ALA A 163 -31.10 1.88 1.61
CA ALA A 163 -32.52 2.15 1.35
C ALA A 163 -32.70 3.40 0.45
N LEU A 164 -32.13 3.33 -0.74
CA LEU A 164 -32.18 4.34 -1.80
C LEU A 164 -32.74 3.70 -3.09
N PRO A 165 -33.12 4.48 -4.11
CA PRO A 165 -33.50 3.94 -5.40
C PRO A 165 -32.44 2.96 -5.94
N TYR A 166 -32.88 1.77 -6.35
CA TYR A 166 -31.99 0.65 -6.71
C TYR A 166 -31.09 0.99 -7.91
N GLU A 167 -31.55 1.88 -8.80
CA GLU A 167 -30.83 2.35 -9.97
C GLU A 167 -29.51 3.05 -9.60
N LEU A 168 -29.41 3.62 -8.40
CA LEU A 168 -28.17 4.22 -7.91
C LEU A 168 -27.09 3.18 -7.63
N TYR A 169 -27.48 1.99 -7.17
CA TYR A 169 -26.57 0.86 -7.04
C TYR A 169 -26.15 0.35 -8.42
N GLU A 170 -27.09 0.13 -9.34
CA GLU A 170 -26.78 -0.40 -10.68
C GLU A 170 -25.89 0.54 -11.50
N LYS A 171 -26.18 1.84 -11.46
CA LYS A 171 -25.51 2.82 -12.32
C LYS A 171 -24.19 3.34 -11.73
N TYR A 172 -24.12 3.50 -10.42
CA TYR A 172 -23.00 4.16 -9.74
C TYR A 172 -22.30 3.27 -8.71
N ALA A 173 -22.72 2.01 -8.57
CA ALA A 173 -22.20 1.07 -7.59
C ALA A 173 -22.27 1.60 -6.15
N ILE A 174 -23.32 2.39 -5.84
CA ILE A 174 -23.56 2.94 -4.51
C ILE A 174 -24.03 1.81 -3.58
N ARG A 175 -23.11 1.34 -2.75
CA ARG A 175 -23.30 0.34 -1.70
C ARG A 175 -22.31 0.57 -0.56
N ARG A 176 -22.51 -0.11 0.56
CA ARG A 176 -21.47 -0.23 1.58
C ARG A 176 -20.37 -1.15 1.06
N TYR A 177 -19.14 -0.65 1.04
CA TYR A 177 -17.95 -1.49 0.79
C TYR A 177 -17.22 -1.81 2.09
N GLY A 178 -16.99 -0.81 2.96
CA GLY A 178 -16.15 -0.97 4.14
C GLY A 178 -14.65 -0.82 3.81
N PHE A 179 -13.86 -0.33 4.77
CA PHE A 179 -12.42 -0.10 4.61
C PHE A 179 -11.66 -0.62 5.83
N HIS A 180 -10.34 -0.46 5.84
CA HIS A 180 -9.47 -1.09 6.85
C HIS A 180 -9.60 -2.62 6.90
N GLY A 181 -10.04 -3.25 5.81
CA GLY A 181 -10.31 -4.68 5.76
C GLY A 181 -9.08 -5.52 6.09
N THR A 182 -7.89 -5.12 5.65
CA THR A 182 -6.63 -5.79 6.03
C THR A 182 -6.37 -5.74 7.53
N SER A 183 -6.68 -4.61 8.18
CA SER A 183 -6.54 -4.45 9.62
C SER A 183 -7.56 -5.31 10.37
N HIS A 184 -8.85 -5.20 10.02
CA HIS A 184 -9.92 -6.02 10.61
C HIS A 184 -9.65 -7.52 10.43
N ARG A 185 -9.21 -7.95 9.24
CA ARG A 185 -8.80 -9.32 8.97
C ARG A 185 -7.67 -9.75 9.91
N TYR A 186 -6.60 -8.96 10.02
CA TYR A 186 -5.46 -9.29 10.88
C TYR A 186 -5.87 -9.41 12.36
N VAL A 187 -6.44 -8.34 12.95
CA VAL A 187 -6.71 -8.33 14.40
C VAL A 187 -7.78 -9.32 14.84
N SER A 188 -8.76 -9.63 13.98
CA SER A 188 -9.77 -10.66 14.27
C SER A 188 -9.17 -12.07 14.28
N HIS A 189 -8.27 -12.37 13.34
CA HIS A 189 -7.57 -13.68 13.32
C HIS A 189 -6.62 -13.81 14.51
N GLU A 190 -5.86 -12.76 14.86
CA GLU A 190 -4.98 -12.79 16.03
C GLU A 190 -5.78 -12.95 17.34
N ALA A 191 -6.90 -12.26 17.49
CA ALA A 191 -7.78 -12.45 18.64
C ALA A 191 -8.30 -13.89 18.74
N ALA A 192 -8.70 -14.51 17.62
CA ALA A 192 -9.15 -15.90 17.60
C ALA A 192 -8.03 -16.88 18.01
N LYS A 193 -6.78 -16.64 17.60
CA LYS A 193 -5.62 -17.45 18.02
C LYS A 193 -5.38 -17.36 19.53
N MET A 194 -5.62 -16.21 20.14
CA MET A 194 -5.40 -15.99 21.59
C MET A 194 -6.51 -16.59 22.47
N LEU A 195 -7.67 -16.91 21.89
CA LEU A 195 -8.83 -17.48 22.60
C LEU A 195 -8.91 -19.01 22.51
N ASN A 196 -8.12 -19.62 21.62
CA ASN A 196 -7.97 -21.07 21.49
C ASN A 196 -6.75 -21.57 22.26
#